data_AF-A0A074RYI5-F1
#
_entry.id   AF-A0A074RYI5-F1
#
_cell.length_a   1.000
_cell.length_b   1.000
_cell.length_c   1.000
_cell.angle_alpha   90.00
_cell.angle_beta   90.00
_cell.angle_gamma   90.00
#
_symmetry.space_group_name_H-M   'P 1'
#
loop_
_entity.id
_entity.type
_entity.pdbx_description
1 polymer ?
#
loop_
_entity_poly.entity_id
_entity_poly.type
_entity_poly.pdbx_seq_one_letter_code
_entity_poly.pdbx_strand_id
1 'polypeptide(L)'
;MIMSITILLFAPLLSQALSRLGHVRKKQFVGCSAGEEKQIRKAAIASNKLVGNALDYLNTISSGSGDEQFMEWFGTDSLRSHNIVDSHFESIRKSATSLIYDCTTCSIRYPKDHRSLSAYNGPRRAGKQKKMNICEKFWEAPITSADPNINSKAGIILRSNLHFKINVTDTLAVYDAPTYMRFAEAIPQKKHFRKGNRKPHRRVHFRKGNRRPHRKFHLRRPHKT
;
A
#
# COMPACT_ATOMS: atom_id res chain seq x y z
N MET A 1 53.31 30.17 58.18
CA MET A 1 53.77 29.70 56.85
C MET A 1 52.98 28.44 56.51
N ILE A 2 52.51 28.28 55.26
CA ILE A 2 51.72 27.14 54.71
C ILE A 2 50.21 27.26 55.07
N MET A 3 49.19 27.24 54.18
CA MET A 3 49.08 27.06 52.73
C MET A 3 47.71 27.55 52.22
N SER A 4 47.71 28.12 51.01
CA SER A 4 46.56 28.16 50.08
C SER A 4 46.08 26.76 49.75
N ILE A 5 44.76 26.53 49.68
CA ILE A 5 44.11 25.69 48.64
C ILE A 5 42.64 26.17 48.46
N THR A 6 42.41 27.05 47.49
CA THR A 6 41.07 27.35 46.96
C THR A 6 40.86 26.45 45.75
N ILE A 7 40.21 25.30 45.92
CA ILE A 7 39.87 24.40 44.82
C ILE A 7 38.70 25.02 44.03
N LEU A 8 39.04 25.57 42.87
CA LEU A 8 38.11 25.88 41.79
C LEU A 8 37.61 24.57 41.17
N LEU A 9 36.44 24.09 41.57
CA LEU A 9 35.67 23.12 40.78
C LEU A 9 34.91 23.87 39.69
N PHE A 10 35.62 24.24 38.62
CA PHE A 10 34.99 24.64 37.37
C PHE A 10 34.30 23.42 36.75
N ALA A 11 33.00 23.59 36.51
CA ALA A 11 32.11 22.61 35.93
C ALA A 11 32.62 22.03 34.60
N PRO A 12 32.43 20.72 34.31
CA PRO A 12 32.68 20.17 32.99
C PRO A 12 31.52 20.53 32.04
N LEU A 13 31.49 21.80 31.62
CA LEU A 13 30.62 22.30 30.54
C LEU A 13 31.31 22.09 29.18
N LEU A 14 31.80 20.88 28.90
CA LEU A 14 32.43 20.60 27.60
C LEU A 14 32.13 19.20 27.04
N SER A 15 30.93 18.66 27.27
CA SER A 15 30.53 17.38 26.64
C SER A 15 29.25 17.44 25.79
N GLN A 16 28.63 18.61 25.60
CA GLN A 16 27.43 18.72 24.76
C GLN A 16 27.68 19.20 23.32
N ALA A 17 28.93 19.51 22.95
CA ALA A 17 29.27 20.08 21.64
C ALA A 17 29.53 19.04 20.52
N LEU A 18 29.71 17.76 20.84
CA LEU A 18 30.05 16.72 19.84
C LEU A 18 28.84 16.01 19.22
N SER A 19 27.63 16.15 19.76
CA SER A 19 26.42 15.52 19.19
C SER A 19 25.89 16.20 17.92
N ARG A 20 26.46 17.35 17.52
CA ARG A 20 25.96 18.15 16.38
C ARG A 20 26.76 18.00 15.08
N LEU A 21 27.88 17.27 15.06
CA LEU A 21 28.76 17.15 13.89
C LEU A 21 28.49 15.95 12.96
N GLY A 22 27.36 15.25 13.13
CA GLY A 22 27.11 14.02 12.36
C GLY A 22 25.69 13.77 11.86
N HIS A 23 24.78 14.74 11.95
CA HIS A 23 23.45 14.56 11.37
C HIS A 23 23.49 14.87 9.87
N VAL A 24 24.09 13.96 9.09
CA VAL A 24 23.90 13.94 7.63
C VAL A 24 22.39 13.90 7.41
N ARG A 25 21.81 15.01 6.98
CA ARG A 25 20.40 15.05 6.57
C ARG A 25 20.26 14.03 5.46
N LYS A 26 19.66 12.88 5.79
CA LYS A 26 19.35 11.84 4.81
C LYS A 26 18.49 12.47 3.73
N LYS A 27 19.01 12.53 2.50
CA LYS A 27 18.28 13.09 1.37
C LYS A 27 17.11 12.17 1.07
N GLN A 28 15.91 12.62 1.43
CA GLN A 28 14.67 11.86 1.22
C GLN A 28 14.29 11.75 -0.26
N PHE A 29 14.73 12.70 -1.09
CA PHE A 29 14.41 12.79 -2.50
C PHE A 29 15.68 12.91 -3.35
N VAL A 30 15.83 12.04 -4.34
CA VAL A 30 16.98 12.02 -5.25
C VAL A 30 16.52 12.39 -6.64
N GLY A 31 16.95 13.58 -7.10
CA GLY A 31 16.67 14.08 -8.44
C GLY A 31 15.20 14.34 -8.73
N CYS A 32 14.39 14.61 -7.70
CA CYS A 32 13.00 15.01 -7.84
C CYS A 32 12.90 16.54 -7.87
N SER A 33 12.05 17.08 -8.74
CA SER A 33 11.62 18.47 -8.73
C SER A 33 10.75 18.78 -7.49
N ALA A 34 10.60 20.06 -7.14
CA ALA A 34 9.74 20.47 -6.03
C ALA A 34 8.27 20.00 -6.19
N GLY A 35 7.78 19.94 -7.44
CA GLY A 35 6.45 19.42 -7.75
C GLY A 35 6.32 17.92 -7.49
N GLU A 36 7.31 17.14 -7.92
CA GLU A 36 7.39 15.70 -7.67
C GLU A 36 7.51 15.39 -6.17
N GLU A 37 8.37 16.11 -5.45
CA GLU A 37 8.49 15.97 -3.99
C GLU A 37 7.16 16.21 -3.28
N LYS A 38 6.43 17.26 -3.67
CA LYS A 38 5.12 17.59 -3.10
C LYS A 38 4.11 16.46 -3.33
N GLN A 39 4.08 15.88 -4.53
CA GLN A 39 3.21 14.76 -4.86
C GLN A 39 3.58 13.50 -4.07
N ILE A 40 4.88 13.17 -4.00
CA ILE A 40 5.36 12.01 -3.25
C ILE A 40 5.07 12.16 -1.75
N ARG A 41 5.30 13.33 -1.15
CA ARG A 41 4.98 13.56 0.28
C ARG A 41 3.50 13.32 0.57
N LYS A 42 2.61 13.85 -0.27
CA LYS A 42 1.16 13.61 -0.15
C LYS A 42 0.83 12.12 -0.26
N ALA A 43 1.40 11.43 -1.25
CA ALA A 43 1.19 10.00 -1.45
C ALA A 43 1.75 9.15 -0.29
N ALA A 44 2.91 9.49 0.27
CA ALA A 44 3.51 8.79 1.39
C ALA A 44 2.68 8.93 2.68
N ILE A 45 2.16 10.13 2.96
CA ILE A 45 1.24 10.37 4.08
C ILE A 45 -0.05 9.57 3.87
N ALA A 46 -0.62 9.62 2.67
CA ALA A 46 -1.81 8.84 2.32
C ALA A 46 -1.56 7.33 2.43
N SER A 47 -0.37 6.85 2.06
CA SER A 47 0.03 5.45 2.19
C SER A 47 0.04 4.98 3.64
N ASN A 48 0.67 5.75 4.55
CA ASN A 48 0.60 5.47 6.00
C ASN A 48 -0.86 5.46 6.51
N LYS A 49 -1.72 6.33 5.97
CA LYS A 49 -3.15 6.35 6.32
C LYS A 49 -3.89 5.10 5.82
N LEU A 50 -3.62 4.64 4.60
CA LEU A 50 -4.18 3.37 4.07
C LEU A 50 -3.84 2.21 5.00
N VAL A 51 -2.58 2.12 5.44
CA VAL A 51 -2.13 1.10 6.40
C VAL A 51 -2.86 1.26 7.74
N GLY A 52 -2.95 2.48 8.28
CA GLY A 52 -3.68 2.73 9.53
C GLY A 52 -5.14 2.30 9.46
N ASN A 53 -5.83 2.60 8.36
CA ASN A 53 -7.22 2.18 8.18
C ASN A 53 -7.36 0.66 8.04
N ALA A 54 -6.41 0.00 7.37
CA ALA A 54 -6.39 -1.46 7.27
C ALA A 54 -6.25 -2.11 8.66
N LEU A 55 -5.38 -1.58 9.50
CA LEU A 55 -5.22 -2.03 10.89
C LEU A 55 -6.46 -1.74 11.73
N ASP A 56 -7.04 -0.55 11.59
CA ASP A 56 -8.31 -0.21 12.27
C ASP A 56 -9.43 -1.18 11.84
N TYR A 57 -9.49 -1.57 10.56
CA TYR A 57 -10.43 -2.55 10.06
C TYR A 57 -10.22 -3.93 10.66
N LEU A 58 -8.98 -4.44 10.64
CA LEU A 58 -8.64 -5.75 11.20
C LEU A 58 -9.03 -5.84 12.68
N ASN A 59 -8.84 -4.76 13.45
CA ASN A 59 -9.26 -4.68 14.85
C ASN A 59 -10.79 -4.70 15.07
N THR A 60 -11.60 -4.45 14.03
CA THR A 60 -13.07 -4.49 14.13
C THR A 60 -13.67 -5.86 13.85
N ILE A 61 -12.93 -6.75 13.19
CA ILE A 61 -13.38 -8.10 12.85
C ILE A 61 -12.73 -9.11 13.77
N SER A 62 -13.45 -10.19 14.12
CA SER A 62 -12.88 -11.30 14.87
C SER A 62 -12.27 -12.32 13.89
N SER A 63 -11.09 -12.84 14.19
CA SER A 63 -10.49 -13.89 13.37
C SER A 63 -11.38 -15.13 13.29
N GLY A 64 -11.52 -15.73 12.11
CA GLY A 64 -12.40 -16.88 11.89
C GLY A 64 -13.89 -16.55 11.85
N SER A 65 -14.24 -15.26 11.78
CA SER A 65 -15.64 -14.83 11.63
C SER A 65 -16.18 -15.08 10.22
N GLY A 66 -15.30 -15.33 9.25
CA GLY A 66 -15.70 -15.45 7.84
C GLY A 66 -16.07 -14.10 7.26
N ASP A 67 -15.37 -13.04 7.66
CA ASP A 67 -15.58 -11.69 7.17
C ASP A 67 -15.39 -11.62 5.65
N GLU A 68 -16.41 -11.16 4.91
CA GLU A 68 -16.44 -11.20 3.44
C GLU A 68 -15.29 -10.40 2.82
N GLN A 69 -15.00 -9.21 3.35
CA GLN A 69 -13.93 -8.36 2.84
C GLN A 69 -12.58 -9.00 3.11
N PHE A 70 -12.32 -9.53 4.31
CA PHE A 70 -11.07 -10.24 4.58
C PHE A 70 -10.91 -11.42 3.61
N MET A 71 -11.97 -12.22 3.44
CA MET A 71 -11.92 -13.41 2.61
C MET A 71 -11.78 -13.13 1.12
N GLU A 72 -12.32 -12.02 0.63
CA GLU A 72 -12.15 -11.58 -0.77
C GLU A 72 -10.67 -11.42 -1.14
N TRP A 73 -9.85 -10.88 -0.22
CA TRP A 73 -8.45 -10.59 -0.49
C TRP A 73 -7.50 -11.68 0.00
N PHE A 74 -7.81 -12.33 1.12
CA PHE A 74 -6.89 -13.24 1.79
C PHE A 74 -7.41 -14.69 1.87
N GLY A 75 -8.54 -15.01 1.25
CA GLY A 75 -9.13 -16.36 1.32
C GLY A 75 -9.57 -16.71 2.73
N THR A 76 -9.42 -17.96 3.17
CA THR A 76 -9.95 -18.40 4.46
C THR A 76 -9.52 -17.51 5.63
N ASP A 77 -10.50 -16.91 6.31
CA ASP A 77 -10.29 -16.19 7.56
C ASP A 77 -10.02 -17.19 8.69
N SER A 78 -8.80 -17.16 9.21
CA SER A 78 -8.34 -17.98 10.32
C SER A 78 -7.48 -17.11 11.23
N LEU A 79 -7.30 -17.52 12.49
CA LEU A 79 -6.39 -16.83 13.40
C LEU A 79 -4.98 -16.65 12.80
N ARG A 80 -4.50 -17.65 12.07
CA ARG A 80 -3.18 -17.60 11.42
C ARG A 80 -3.13 -16.55 10.31
N SER A 81 -4.08 -16.59 9.36
CA SER A 81 -4.09 -15.63 8.24
C SER A 81 -4.30 -14.20 8.74
N HIS A 82 -5.20 -14.01 9.71
CA HIS A 82 -5.45 -12.71 10.34
C HIS A 82 -4.18 -12.14 10.98
N ASN A 83 -3.48 -12.92 11.83
CA ASN A 83 -2.25 -12.48 12.50
C ASN A 83 -1.11 -12.16 11.52
N ILE A 84 -1.00 -12.93 10.41
CA ILE A 84 -0.01 -12.64 9.36
C ILE A 84 -0.30 -11.29 8.72
N VAL A 85 -1.56 -11.03 8.36
CA VAL A 85 -1.95 -9.80 7.68
C VAL A 85 -1.76 -8.59 8.59
N ASP A 86 -2.19 -8.68 9.85
CA ASP A 86 -2.01 -7.65 10.87
C ASP A 86 -0.53 -7.32 11.09
N SER A 87 0.31 -8.33 11.34
CA SER A 87 1.75 -8.19 11.55
C SER A 87 2.45 -7.51 10.36
N HIS A 88 2.06 -7.86 9.13
CA HIS A 88 2.61 -7.23 7.93
C HIS A 88 2.25 -5.74 7.85
N PHE A 89 1.00 -5.37 8.09
CA PHE A 89 0.60 -3.96 8.12
C PHE A 89 1.26 -3.19 9.26
N GLU A 90 1.35 -3.76 10.47
CA GLU A 90 2.05 -3.12 11.59
C GLU A 90 3.52 -2.86 11.26
N SER A 91 4.18 -3.82 10.60
CA SER A 91 5.59 -3.68 10.21
C SER A 91 5.86 -2.48 9.30
N ILE A 92 4.83 -1.96 8.60
CA ILE A 92 4.93 -0.84 7.66
C ILE A 92 4.17 0.43 8.09
N ARG A 93 3.47 0.45 9.24
CA ARG A 93 2.52 1.49 9.69
C ARG A 93 2.96 2.95 9.50
N LYS A 94 4.24 3.25 9.62
CA LYS A 94 4.81 4.60 9.44
C LYS A 94 6.03 4.64 8.51
N SER A 95 6.22 3.59 7.70
CA SER A 95 7.45 3.42 6.92
C SER A 95 7.50 4.30 5.67
N ALA A 96 6.36 4.69 5.09
CA ALA A 96 6.32 5.40 3.82
C ALA A 96 7.03 6.77 3.87
N THR A 97 6.86 7.52 4.96
CA THR A 97 7.49 8.85 5.14
C THR A 97 8.99 8.78 5.43
N SER A 98 9.56 7.59 5.56
CA SER A 98 10.98 7.37 5.91
C SER A 98 11.79 6.77 4.75
N LEU A 99 11.17 6.49 3.61
CA LEU A 99 11.84 6.00 2.40
C LEU A 99 12.64 7.12 1.72
N ILE A 100 13.71 6.72 1.01
CA ILE A 100 14.30 7.55 -0.04
C ILE A 100 13.50 7.32 -1.32
N TYR A 101 13.11 8.39 -1.99
CA TYR A 101 12.45 8.37 -3.28
C TYR A 101 13.40 8.90 -4.34
N ASP A 102 13.61 8.11 -5.39
CA ASP A 102 14.57 8.41 -6.46
C ASP A 102 13.82 8.57 -7.78
N CYS A 103 13.76 9.80 -8.30
CA CYS A 103 13.03 10.16 -9.51
C CYS A 103 13.86 10.00 -10.79
N THR A 104 15.13 9.59 -10.68
CA THR A 104 16.09 9.57 -11.81
C THR A 104 16.54 8.19 -12.21
N THR A 105 16.73 7.29 -11.24
CA THR A 105 17.36 5.99 -11.51
C THR A 105 16.52 5.13 -12.47
N CYS A 106 15.18 5.24 -12.44
CA CYS A 106 14.34 4.40 -13.30
C CYS A 106 14.49 4.71 -14.79
N SER A 107 14.46 5.99 -15.19
CA SER A 107 14.62 6.37 -16.60
C SER A 107 16.02 6.02 -17.13
N ILE A 108 17.04 6.12 -16.27
CA ILE A 108 18.42 5.73 -16.61
C ILE A 108 18.55 4.22 -16.78
N ARG A 109 18.00 3.43 -15.84
CA ARG A 109 18.16 1.97 -15.81
C ARG A 109 17.27 1.25 -16.81
N TYR A 110 16.07 1.76 -17.05
CA TYR A 110 15.07 1.15 -17.92
C TYR A 110 14.58 2.15 -18.99
N PRO A 111 15.46 2.62 -19.89
CA PRO A 111 15.13 3.69 -20.84
C PRO A 111 14.01 3.35 -21.82
N LYS A 112 13.69 2.05 -22.01
CA LYS A 112 12.58 1.59 -22.88
C LYS A 112 11.31 1.27 -22.10
N ASP A 113 11.44 0.79 -20.86
CA ASP A 113 10.32 0.25 -20.08
C ASP A 113 9.84 1.18 -18.96
N HIS A 114 10.54 2.28 -18.68
CA HIS A 114 10.15 3.20 -17.59
C HIS A 114 8.73 3.76 -17.74
N ARG A 115 8.19 3.78 -18.97
CA ARG A 115 6.81 4.17 -19.31
C ARG A 115 5.76 3.19 -18.80
N SER A 116 6.07 1.89 -18.76
CA SER A 116 5.13 0.84 -18.33
C SER A 116 5.26 0.51 -16.84
N LEU A 117 6.37 0.90 -16.21
CA LEU A 117 6.66 0.68 -14.80
C LEU A 117 6.17 1.84 -13.93
N SER A 118 5.60 1.52 -12.76
CA SER A 118 5.27 2.53 -11.76
C SER A 118 6.45 2.83 -10.83
N ALA A 119 7.07 1.80 -10.27
CA ALA A 119 8.22 1.93 -9.39
C ALA A 119 8.88 0.56 -9.16
N TYR A 120 10.12 0.56 -8.70
CA TYR A 120 10.78 -0.63 -8.17
C TYR A 120 11.68 -0.29 -6.99
N ASN A 121 11.90 -1.27 -6.12
CA ASN A 121 12.72 -1.11 -4.94
C ASN A 121 14.21 -1.23 -5.28
N GLY A 122 15.03 -0.35 -4.71
CA GLY A 122 16.48 -0.52 -4.70
C GLY A 122 16.91 -1.74 -3.87
N PRO A 123 18.20 -2.13 -3.95
CA PRO A 123 18.72 -3.30 -3.24
C PRO A 123 18.45 -3.21 -1.73
N ARG A 124 17.93 -4.30 -1.15
CA ARG A 124 17.74 -4.45 0.30
C ARG A 124 19.09 -4.75 0.94
N ARG A 125 19.66 -3.79 1.67
CA ARG A 125 20.92 -3.94 2.42
C ARG A 125 20.72 -3.58 3.88
N ALA A 126 21.18 -4.44 4.80
CA ALA A 126 21.10 -4.19 6.23
C ALA A 126 21.79 -2.86 6.60
N GLY A 127 21.21 -2.11 7.55
CA GLY A 127 21.73 -0.82 7.99
C GLY A 127 21.57 0.35 6.98
N LYS A 128 21.16 0.09 5.73
CA LYS A 128 20.92 1.15 4.74
C LYS A 128 19.46 1.60 4.72
N GLN A 129 19.27 2.88 4.42
CA GLN A 129 17.93 3.42 4.21
C GLN A 129 17.32 2.79 2.96
N LYS A 130 16.05 2.42 3.08
CA LYS A 130 15.28 1.81 2.00
C LYS A 130 14.99 2.85 0.92
N LYS A 131 15.24 2.49 -0.34
CA LYS A 131 15.12 3.38 -1.50
C LYS A 131 14.12 2.82 -2.51
N MET A 132 13.14 3.62 -2.90
CA MET A 132 12.18 3.33 -3.95
C MET A 132 12.52 4.19 -5.17
N ASN A 133 12.72 3.56 -6.33
CA ASN A 133 12.96 4.25 -7.59
C ASN A 133 11.62 4.44 -8.31
N ILE A 134 11.24 5.68 -8.56
CA ILE A 134 9.98 6.08 -9.17
C ILE A 134 10.14 6.05 -10.70
N CYS A 135 9.13 5.52 -11.38
CA CYS A 135 9.05 5.40 -12.83
C CYS A 135 7.83 6.16 -13.37
N GLU A 136 7.67 6.23 -14.69
CA GLU A 136 6.73 7.17 -15.31
C GLU A 136 5.27 6.89 -14.98
N LYS A 137 4.85 5.61 -14.95
CA LYS A 137 3.46 5.24 -14.65
C LYS A 137 3.01 5.60 -13.23
N PHE A 138 3.94 5.87 -12.30
CA PHE A 138 3.59 6.40 -10.98
C PHE A 138 3.03 7.82 -11.09
N TRP A 139 3.54 8.62 -12.02
CA TRP A 139 3.13 10.01 -12.19
C TRP A 139 1.72 10.13 -12.78
N GLU A 140 1.27 9.14 -13.55
CA GLU A 140 -0.08 9.06 -14.11
C GLU A 140 -1.15 8.67 -13.07
N ALA A 141 -0.76 7.93 -12.03
CA ALA A 141 -1.69 7.42 -11.01
C ALA A 141 -2.32 8.55 -10.16
N PRO A 142 -3.56 8.41 -9.68
CA PRO A 142 -4.10 9.34 -8.68
C PRO A 142 -3.34 9.22 -7.35
N ILE A 143 -3.41 10.24 -6.48
CA ILE A 143 -2.77 10.18 -5.15
C ILE A 143 -3.32 9.01 -4.31
N THR A 144 -4.64 8.84 -4.33
CA THR A 144 -5.39 7.72 -3.73
C THR A 144 -6.47 7.28 -4.70
N SER A 145 -6.86 6.00 -4.67
CA SER A 145 -8.03 5.48 -5.37
C SER A 145 -8.99 4.86 -4.36
N ALA A 146 -10.29 4.93 -4.64
CA ALA A 146 -11.31 4.13 -3.95
C ALA A 146 -11.70 2.87 -4.74
N ASP A 147 -11.25 2.78 -6.00
CA ASP A 147 -11.36 1.58 -6.82
C ASP A 147 -10.08 0.75 -6.62
N PRO A 148 -10.15 -0.46 -6.04
CA PRO A 148 -8.98 -1.30 -5.78
C PRO A 148 -8.36 -1.87 -7.05
N ASN A 149 -8.97 -1.67 -8.23
CA ASN A 149 -8.38 -2.04 -9.52
C ASN A 149 -7.49 -0.94 -10.11
N ILE A 150 -7.52 0.27 -9.54
CA ILE A 150 -6.71 1.41 -9.99
C ILE A 150 -5.59 1.63 -8.99
N ASN A 151 -4.36 1.31 -9.40
CA ASN A 151 -3.17 1.58 -8.59
C ASN A 151 -3.03 3.08 -8.33
N SER A 152 -3.10 3.50 -7.07
CA SER A 152 -2.79 4.87 -6.68
C SER A 152 -1.31 5.05 -6.32
N LYS A 153 -0.81 6.29 -6.31
CA LYS A 153 0.54 6.60 -5.79
C LYS A 153 0.72 6.10 -4.36
N ALA A 154 -0.28 6.27 -3.50
CA ALA A 154 -0.26 5.79 -2.12
C ALA A 154 -0.21 4.25 -2.04
N GLY A 155 -0.99 3.56 -2.88
CA GLY A 155 -0.97 2.10 -2.99
C GLY A 155 0.36 1.58 -3.51
N ILE A 156 0.93 2.20 -4.54
CA ILE A 156 2.24 1.83 -5.09
C ILE A 156 3.34 1.96 -4.02
N ILE A 157 3.31 3.02 -3.19
CA ILE A 157 4.24 3.19 -2.06
C ILE A 157 4.01 2.12 -0.98
N LEU A 158 2.76 1.78 -0.67
CA LEU A 158 2.42 0.73 0.30
C LEU A 158 3.00 -0.61 -0.14
N ARG A 159 2.74 -1.00 -1.40
CA ARG A 159 3.28 -2.21 -2.02
C ARG A 159 4.81 -2.26 -1.93
N SER A 160 5.47 -1.15 -2.21
CA SER A 160 6.93 -1.04 -2.07
C SER A 160 7.41 -1.25 -0.63
N ASN A 161 6.71 -0.70 0.36
CA ASN A 161 7.06 -0.89 1.78
C ASN A 161 6.93 -2.36 2.20
N LEU A 162 5.87 -3.04 1.76
CA LEU A 162 5.68 -4.47 2.02
C LEU A 162 6.83 -5.30 1.44
N HIS A 163 7.25 -5.05 0.19
CA HIS A 163 8.40 -5.74 -0.40
C HIS A 163 9.71 -5.56 0.39
N PHE A 164 9.88 -4.49 1.17
CA PHE A 164 11.05 -4.33 2.04
C PHE A 164 10.95 -5.06 3.38
N LYS A 165 9.77 -5.60 3.72
CA LYS A 165 9.50 -6.23 5.01
C LYS A 165 9.22 -7.72 4.82
N ILE A 166 8.29 -8.04 3.93
CA ILE A 166 7.96 -9.40 3.51
C ILE A 166 9.09 -9.92 2.64
N ASN A 167 9.78 -10.96 3.10
CA ASN A 167 10.69 -11.71 2.24
C ASN A 167 9.84 -12.62 1.36
N VAL A 168 9.91 -12.47 0.04
CA VAL A 168 9.23 -13.38 -0.91
C VAL A 168 9.81 -14.81 -0.90
N THR A 169 10.93 -15.05 -0.20
CA THR A 169 11.49 -16.38 0.08
C THR A 169 11.10 -16.92 1.45
N ASP A 170 10.36 -16.15 2.24
CA ASP A 170 9.80 -16.64 3.49
C ASP A 170 8.65 -17.58 3.12
N THR A 171 8.75 -18.86 3.45
CA THR A 171 7.66 -19.84 3.28
C THR A 171 6.38 -19.44 4.04
N LEU A 172 6.46 -18.38 4.85
CA LEU A 172 5.36 -17.72 5.57
C LEU A 172 4.68 -16.57 4.80
N ALA A 173 5.22 -16.10 3.67
CA ALA A 173 4.57 -15.07 2.86
C ALA A 173 3.40 -15.69 2.06
N VAL A 174 2.27 -15.91 2.75
CA VAL A 174 1.05 -16.50 2.16
C VAL A 174 0.44 -15.61 1.07
N TYR A 175 0.68 -14.30 1.12
CA TYR A 175 0.05 -13.30 0.24
C TYR A 175 1.08 -12.35 -0.37
N ASP A 176 0.85 -11.94 -1.62
CA ASP A 176 1.73 -11.03 -2.34
C ASP A 176 1.44 -9.55 -2.02
N ALA A 177 2.44 -8.67 -2.20
CA ALA A 177 2.29 -7.24 -1.91
C ALA A 177 1.16 -6.53 -2.70
N PRO A 178 0.86 -6.88 -3.97
CA PRO A 178 -0.34 -6.41 -4.67
C PRO A 178 -1.65 -6.68 -3.92
N THR A 179 -1.83 -7.87 -3.34
CA THR A 179 -3.05 -8.24 -2.60
C THR A 179 -3.28 -7.29 -1.42
N TYR A 180 -2.27 -7.06 -0.58
CA TYR A 180 -2.36 -6.11 0.54
C TYR A 180 -2.68 -4.68 0.11
N MET A 181 -2.05 -4.23 -0.99
CA MET A 181 -2.29 -2.90 -1.54
C MET A 181 -3.76 -2.72 -1.90
N ARG A 182 -4.33 -3.68 -2.63
CA ARG A 182 -5.72 -3.62 -3.06
C ARG A 182 -6.70 -3.73 -1.90
N PHE A 183 -6.43 -4.61 -0.93
CA PHE A 183 -7.19 -4.67 0.32
C PHE A 183 -7.22 -3.29 1.01
N ALA A 184 -6.06 -2.67 1.21
CA ALA A 184 -5.97 -1.37 1.89
C ALA A 184 -6.65 -0.22 1.11
N GLU A 185 -6.66 -0.27 -0.22
CA GLU A 185 -7.40 0.68 -1.07
C GLU A 185 -8.91 0.44 -1.05
N ALA A 186 -9.35 -0.82 -0.89
CA ALA A 186 -10.75 -1.21 -0.79
C ALA A 186 -11.38 -0.86 0.57
N ILE A 187 -10.58 -0.78 1.65
CA ILE A 187 -11.10 -0.39 2.97
C ILE A 187 -11.73 1.01 2.87
N PRO A 188 -13.02 1.15 3.19
CA PRO A 188 -13.71 2.43 3.14
C PRO A 188 -12.94 3.45 3.98
N GLN A 189 -12.34 4.42 3.31
CA GLN A 189 -11.76 5.57 3.98
C GLN A 189 -12.88 6.20 4.79
N LYS A 190 -12.74 6.31 6.13
CA LYS A 190 -13.62 7.13 6.96
C LYS A 190 -13.54 8.59 6.49
N LYS A 191 -14.23 8.92 5.39
CA LYS A 191 -14.76 10.26 5.16
C LYS A 191 -15.83 10.43 6.22
N HIS A 192 -15.88 11.58 6.87
CA HIS A 192 -17.08 12.01 7.59
C HIS A 192 -18.29 11.69 6.71
N PHE A 193 -19.00 10.61 7.06
CA PHE A 193 -20.14 10.15 6.31
C PHE A 193 -21.26 11.11 6.67
N ARG A 194 -21.36 12.21 5.94
CA ARG A 194 -22.59 12.99 5.91
C ARG A 194 -23.64 12.03 5.34
N LYS A 195 -24.52 11.52 6.20
CA LYS A 195 -25.66 10.66 5.85
C LYS A 195 -26.39 11.33 4.69
N GLY A 196 -26.19 10.79 3.48
CA GLY A 196 -26.74 11.32 2.25
C GLY A 196 -27.04 10.15 1.31
N ASN A 197 -28.22 9.56 1.52
CA ASN A 197 -28.98 8.72 0.60
C ASN A 197 -28.18 7.88 -0.41
N ARG A 198 -27.67 6.72 0.04
CA ARG A 198 -27.56 5.57 -0.88
C ARG A 198 -28.97 5.02 -1.10
N LYS A 199 -29.53 5.25 -2.29
CA LYS A 199 -30.67 4.46 -2.76
C LYS A 199 -30.21 3.00 -2.87
N PRO A 200 -31.01 2.02 -2.41
CA PRO A 200 -30.62 0.62 -2.47
C PRO A 200 -30.45 0.20 -3.94
N HIS A 201 -29.34 -0.47 -4.23
CA HIS A 201 -29.17 -1.20 -5.47
C HIS A 201 -30.39 -2.12 -5.65
N ARG A 202 -31.17 -1.89 -6.70
CA ARG A 202 -32.24 -2.80 -7.11
C ARG A 202 -31.61 -4.17 -7.35
N ARG A 203 -32.00 -5.15 -6.54
CA ARG A 203 -31.90 -6.57 -6.90
C ARG A 203 -32.54 -6.75 -8.27
N VAL A 204 -31.73 -7.12 -9.26
CA VAL A 204 -32.24 -7.59 -10.54
C VAL A 204 -32.86 -8.95 -10.27
N HIS A 205 -34.19 -8.98 -10.11
CA HIS A 205 -34.95 -10.22 -10.11
C HIS A 205 -34.79 -10.88 -11.49
N PHE A 206 -34.19 -12.07 -11.51
CA PHE A 206 -34.16 -12.94 -12.68
C PHE A 206 -35.61 -13.37 -12.99
N ARG A 207 -36.21 -12.72 -13.98
CA ARG A 207 -37.56 -13.04 -14.46
C ARG A 207 -37.45 -14.32 -15.29
N LYS A 208 -38.01 -15.43 -14.79
CA LYS A 208 -38.19 -16.69 -15.54
C LYS A 208 -38.79 -16.37 -16.92
N GLY A 209 -38.01 -16.61 -17.97
CA GLY A 209 -38.41 -16.43 -19.35
C GLY A 209 -39.59 -17.35 -19.71
N ASN A 210 -40.66 -16.74 -20.17
CA ASN A 210 -41.85 -17.40 -20.66
C ASN A 210 -41.55 -18.10 -21.98
N ARG A 211 -41.86 -19.40 -22.04
CA ARG A 211 -41.85 -20.22 -23.25
C ARG A 211 -42.76 -19.60 -24.31
N ARG A 212 -42.28 -19.43 -25.55
CA ARG A 212 -43.13 -19.28 -26.74
C ARG A 212 -43.11 -20.59 -27.54
N PRO A 213 -44.25 -21.03 -28.10
CA PRO A 213 -44.38 -22.35 -28.69
C PRO A 213 -43.72 -22.44 -30.06
N HIS A 214 -43.08 -23.59 -30.30
CA HIS A 214 -42.53 -24.00 -31.58
C HIS A 214 -43.61 -23.98 -32.68
N ARG A 215 -43.33 -23.28 -33.78
CA ARG A 215 -44.02 -23.46 -35.06
C ARG A 215 -43.79 -24.90 -35.55
N LYS A 216 -44.87 -25.67 -35.66
CA LYS A 216 -44.91 -26.95 -36.38
C LYS A 216 -44.68 -26.70 -37.87
N PHE A 217 -43.55 -27.16 -38.39
CA PHE A 217 -43.37 -27.39 -39.82
C PHE A 217 -44.05 -28.72 -40.17
N HIS A 218 -45.14 -28.66 -40.94
CA HIS A 218 -45.74 -29.83 -41.55
C HIS A 218 -44.97 -30.18 -42.84
N LEU A 219 -44.06 -31.15 -42.76
CA LEU A 219 -43.55 -31.86 -43.93
C LEU A 219 -44.54 -32.97 -44.29
N ARG A 220 -45.31 -32.76 -45.36
CA ARG A 220 -46.08 -33.82 -46.03
C ARG A 220 -45.09 -34.77 -46.72
N ARG A 221 -45.09 -36.04 -46.33
CA ARG A 221 -44.49 -37.13 -47.10
C ARG A 221 -45.45 -37.57 -48.21
N PRO A 222 -44.97 -37.92 -49.41
CA PRO A 222 -45.77 -38.56 -50.45
C PRO A 222 -45.92 -40.07 -50.20
N HIS A 223 -47.11 -40.61 -50.45
CA HIS A 223 -47.38 -42.03 -50.71
C HIS A 223 -47.28 -42.21 -52.23
N LYS A 224 -46.20 -42.82 -52.76
CA LYS A 224 -46.05 -44.24 -53.14
C LYS A 224 -47.17 -44.77 -54.05
N THR A 225 -46.77 -45.19 -55.26
CA THR A 225 -47.43 -46.27 -56.01
C THR A 225 -47.56 -47.52 -55.14
#